data_AF-A0A6C0LWQ4-F1
#
_entry.id   AF-A0A6C0LWQ4-F1
#
_cell.length_a   1.000
_cell.length_b   1.000
_cell.length_c   1.000
_cell.angle_alpha   90.00
_cell.angle_beta   90.00
_cell.angle_gamma   90.00
#
_symmetry.space_group_name_H-M   'P 1'
#
loop_
_entity.id
_entity.type
_entity.pdbx_description
1 polymer ?
#
loop_
_entity_poly.entity_id
_entity_poly.type
_entity_poly.pdbx_seq_one_letter_code
_entity_poly.pdbx_strand_id
1 'polypeptide(L)'
;MKLYDKNLVIHNINLKSLAEYSTKTRDISYIYSDEGIFRIYDKNDLHSIAINDGKLDVLENYVNNHTFVIDHTIIKKQKPFVSHIPTNHVKMDYNINYYTLREKSPIMLVIEKNYDNKICDVYFMLHSTYAAYSDADIHNPFIKDDIQTFYDLMQQ
;
A
#
# COMPACT_ATOMS: atom_id res chain seq x y z
N MET A 1 -5.49 2.20 5.72
CA MET A 1 -4.32 2.29 6.62
C MET A 1 -3.25 1.38 6.07
N LYS A 2 -1.99 1.72 6.27
CA LYS A 2 -0.85 0.94 5.81
C LYS A 2 -0.08 0.44 7.04
N LEU A 3 0.35 -0.80 7.04
CA LEU A 3 1.21 -1.38 8.07
C LEU A 3 2.59 -1.59 7.46
N TYR A 4 3.58 -0.88 7.97
CA TYR A 4 4.96 -0.91 7.50
C TYR A 4 5.84 -1.67 8.47
N ASP A 5 6.83 -2.39 7.95
CA ASP A 5 7.97 -2.80 8.76
C ASP A 5 9.05 -1.70 8.68
N LYS A 6 9.43 -1.18 9.84
CA LYS A 6 10.47 -0.16 9.96
C LYS A 6 11.85 -0.70 9.59
N ASN A 7 12.05 -2.01 9.68
CA ASN A 7 13.32 -2.67 9.43
C ASN A 7 13.50 -3.13 7.97
N LEU A 8 12.48 -3.01 7.12
CA LEU A 8 12.52 -3.50 5.73
C LEU A 8 13.39 -2.61 4.84
N VAL A 9 14.37 -3.23 4.16
CA VAL A 9 15.19 -2.58 3.13
C VAL A 9 14.63 -2.90 1.75
N ILE A 10 13.83 -2.00 1.19
CA ILE A 10 13.06 -2.24 -0.04
C ILE A 10 13.89 -2.62 -1.28
N HIS A 11 15.18 -2.26 -1.31
CA HIS A 11 16.08 -2.53 -2.43
C HIS A 11 16.52 -4.01 -2.51
N ASN A 12 16.31 -4.78 -1.43
CA ASN A 12 16.76 -6.16 -1.32
C ASN A 12 15.63 -7.19 -1.50
N ILE A 13 14.45 -6.75 -1.93
CA ILE A 13 13.28 -7.62 -2.04
C ILE A 13 13.34 -8.43 -3.34
N ASN A 14 13.29 -9.76 -3.23
CA ASN A 14 13.08 -10.63 -4.38
C ASN A 14 11.59 -10.79 -4.69
N LEU A 15 11.19 -10.38 -5.89
CA LEU A 15 9.80 -10.43 -6.34
C LEU A 15 9.43 -11.73 -7.06
N LYS A 16 10.40 -12.56 -7.42
CA LYS A 16 10.16 -13.79 -8.21
C LYS A 16 9.27 -14.76 -7.43
N SER A 17 9.59 -14.97 -6.16
CA SER A 17 8.87 -15.87 -5.24
C SER A 17 7.45 -15.36 -4.92
N LEU A 18 7.18 -14.08 -5.15
CA LEU A 18 5.85 -13.49 -4.95
C LEU A 18 4.91 -13.66 -6.15
N ALA A 19 5.42 -14.05 -7.32
CA ALA A 19 4.64 -14.04 -8.57
C ALA A 19 3.38 -14.91 -8.50
N GLU A 20 3.45 -16.06 -7.81
CA GLU A 20 2.31 -16.98 -7.65
C GLU A 20 1.20 -16.44 -6.74
N TYR A 21 1.53 -15.49 -5.87
CA TYR A 21 0.61 -14.88 -4.91
C TYR A 21 -0.05 -13.60 -5.46
N SER A 22 0.29 -13.18 -6.68
CA SER A 22 -0.24 -11.97 -7.30
C SER A 22 -1.73 -12.12 -7.59
N THR A 23 -2.54 -11.28 -6.97
CA THR A 23 -4.01 -11.29 -7.16
C THR A 23 -4.50 -10.16 -8.04
N LYS A 24 -3.84 -9.01 -7.99
CA LYS A 24 -4.31 -7.82 -8.67
C LYS A 24 -3.16 -6.88 -8.97
N THR A 25 -3.28 -6.18 -10.09
CA THR A 25 -2.41 -5.06 -10.44
C THR A 25 -3.28 -3.85 -10.80
N ARG A 26 -2.82 -2.65 -10.45
CA ARG A 26 -3.47 -1.39 -10.78
C ARG A 26 -2.47 -0.36 -11.27
N ASP A 27 -2.88 0.40 -12.28
CA ASP A 27 -2.13 1.57 -12.73
C ASP A 27 -2.69 2.80 -12.05
N ILE A 28 -1.81 3.60 -11.45
CA ILE A 28 -2.19 4.79 -10.72
C ILE A 28 -1.30 5.95 -11.11
N SER A 29 -1.93 7.06 -11.50
CA SER A 29 -1.24 8.33 -11.69
C SER A 29 -1.61 9.29 -10.58
N TYR A 30 -0.63 9.86 -9.90
CA TYR A 30 -0.80 11.05 -9.08
C TYR A 30 -0.41 12.29 -9.88
N ILE A 31 -1.23 13.32 -9.79
CA ILE A 31 -1.00 14.61 -10.44
C ILE A 31 -1.00 15.67 -9.36
N TYR A 32 0.14 16.33 -9.19
CA TYR A 32 0.35 17.38 -8.21
C TYR A 32 0.33 18.73 -8.92
N SER A 33 -0.49 19.64 -8.42
CA SER A 33 -0.63 21.00 -8.94
C SER A 33 -0.89 21.99 -7.80
N ASP A 34 -0.85 23.27 -8.11
CA ASP A 34 -1.29 24.36 -7.22
C ASP A 34 -2.80 24.28 -6.90
N GLU A 35 -3.61 23.66 -7.76
CA GLU A 35 -5.03 23.42 -7.52
C GLU A 35 -5.33 22.17 -6.66
N GLY A 36 -4.30 21.43 -6.27
CA GLY A 36 -4.39 20.26 -5.42
C GLY A 36 -3.86 18.98 -6.06
N ILE A 37 -4.25 17.84 -5.48
CA ILE A 37 -3.79 16.50 -5.88
C ILE A 37 -4.94 15.77 -6.58
N PHE A 38 -4.64 15.25 -7.76
CA PHE A 38 -5.54 14.42 -8.53
C PHE A 38 -4.97 13.01 -8.67
N ARG A 39 -5.87 12.04 -8.76
CA ARG A 39 -5.51 10.63 -8.93
C ARG A 39 -6.31 10.03 -10.07
N ILE A 40 -5.62 9.35 -10.98
CA ILE A 40 -6.23 8.56 -12.05
C ILE A 40 -6.02 7.08 -11.72
N TYR A 41 -7.10 6.31 -11.68
CA TYR A 41 -7.02 4.85 -11.61
C TYR A 41 -7.25 4.24 -12.99
N ASP A 42 -6.41 3.27 -13.35
CA ASP A 42 -6.54 2.41 -14.52
C ASP A 42 -6.84 3.22 -15.81
N LYS A 43 -6.23 4.41 -15.91
CA LYS A 43 -6.33 5.40 -17.01
C LYS A 43 -7.71 6.01 -17.26
N ASN A 44 -8.74 5.63 -16.51
CA ASN A 44 -10.13 5.98 -16.83
C ASN A 44 -10.86 6.73 -15.71
N ASP A 45 -10.39 6.65 -14.46
CA ASP A 45 -11.12 7.16 -13.30
C ASP A 45 -10.36 8.31 -12.61
N LEU A 46 -10.65 9.56 -13.01
CA LEU A 46 -10.01 10.78 -12.48
C LEU A 46 -10.78 11.35 -11.28
N HIS A 47 -10.08 11.57 -10.16
CA HIS A 47 -10.63 12.16 -8.93
C HIS A 47 -9.69 13.20 -8.35
N SER A 48 -10.24 14.24 -7.73
CA SER A 48 -9.46 15.03 -6.76
C SER A 48 -9.42 14.28 -5.43
N ILE A 49 -8.26 14.29 -4.78
CA ILE A 49 -8.07 13.62 -3.50
C ILE A 49 -7.58 14.59 -2.44
N ALA A 50 -7.96 14.32 -1.20
CA ALA A 50 -7.30 14.88 -0.02
C ALA A 50 -6.57 13.78 0.72
N ILE A 51 -5.39 14.13 1.21
CA ILE A 51 -4.61 13.35 2.15
C ILE A 51 -4.86 13.97 3.51
N ASN A 52 -5.40 13.19 4.44
CA ASN A 52 -5.55 13.61 5.82
C ASN A 52 -4.56 12.79 6.64
N ASP A 53 -3.53 13.45 7.15
CA ASP A 53 -2.49 12.81 7.94
C ASP A 53 -3.11 12.18 9.18
N GLY A 54 -2.72 10.93 9.43
CA GLY A 54 -3.14 10.17 10.60
C GLY A 54 -2.06 10.14 11.67
N LYS A 55 -2.42 9.60 12.84
CA LYS A 55 -1.41 9.19 13.83
C LYS A 55 -0.59 8.02 13.30
N LEU A 56 0.58 7.81 13.91
CA LEU A 56 1.40 6.63 13.71
C LEU A 56 1.40 5.81 15.01
N ASP A 57 0.95 4.55 14.93
CA ASP A 57 1.03 3.62 16.06
C ASP A 57 2.21 2.67 15.84
N VAL A 58 3.10 2.55 16.84
CA VAL A 58 4.30 1.72 16.76
C VAL A 58 4.05 0.40 17.48
N LEU A 59 4.33 -0.71 16.80
CA LEU A 59 4.25 -2.07 17.33
C LEU A 59 5.67 -2.62 17.48
N GLU A 60 6.23 -2.50 18.69
CA GLU A 60 7.57 -3.01 18.99
C GLU A 60 7.59 -4.54 19.02
N ASN A 61 8.65 -5.14 18.45
CA ASN A 61 8.87 -6.59 18.42
C ASN A 61 7.63 -7.40 17.95
N TYR A 62 6.95 -6.92 16.92
CA TYR A 62 5.62 -7.38 16.56
C TYR A 62 5.61 -8.76 15.89
N VAL A 63 6.47 -8.93 14.86
CA VAL A 63 6.72 -10.17 14.12
C VAL A 63 8.24 -10.33 14.03
N ASN A 64 8.77 -11.49 14.42
CA ASN A 64 10.21 -11.78 14.37
C ASN A 64 11.14 -10.71 14.97
N ASN A 65 10.74 -10.08 16.08
CA ASN A 65 11.46 -8.96 16.72
C ASN A 65 11.63 -7.72 15.82
N HIS A 66 10.91 -7.63 14.70
CA HIS A 66 10.87 -6.42 13.88
C HIS A 66 9.83 -5.44 14.45
N THR A 67 10.10 -4.15 14.26
CA THR A 67 9.20 -3.08 14.67
C THR A 67 8.33 -2.66 13.51
N PHE A 68 7.03 -2.66 13.72
CA PHE A 68 6.07 -2.25 12.71
C PHE A 68 5.43 -0.90 13.05
N VAL A 69 4.94 -0.20 12.04
CA VAL A 69 4.24 1.08 12.18
C VAL A 69 2.93 1.02 11.42
N ILE A 70 1.83 1.29 12.11
CA ILE A 70 0.53 1.52 11.48
C ILE A 70 0.43 3.00 11.13
N ASP A 71 0.28 3.29 9.85
CA ASP A 71 -0.02 4.61 9.32
C ASP A 71 -1.53 4.77 9.11
N HIS A 72 -2.11 5.66 9.92
CA HIS A 72 -3.54 5.97 9.92
C HIS A 72 -3.93 7.03 8.87
N THR A 73 -3.02 7.45 8.00
CA THR A 73 -3.29 8.43 6.93
C THR A 73 -4.44 7.95 6.03
N ILE A 74 -5.37 8.87 5.74
CA ILE A 74 -6.56 8.57 4.94
C ILE A 74 -6.56 9.40 3.67
N ILE A 75 -6.50 8.72 2.53
CA ILE A 75 -6.71 9.30 1.20
C ILE A 75 -8.20 9.23 0.87
N LYS A 76 -8.86 10.38 0.74
CA LYS A 76 -10.30 10.49 0.44
C LYS A 76 -10.53 11.16 -0.90
N LYS A 77 -11.49 10.65 -1.68
CA LYS A 77 -12.03 11.37 -2.86
C LYS A 77 -12.77 12.62 -2.36
N GLN A 78 -12.44 13.80 -2.87
CA GLN A 78 -13.09 15.06 -2.47
C GLN A 78 -14.21 15.49 -3.42
N LYS A 79 -13.96 15.43 -4.74
CA LYS A 79 -14.95 15.77 -5.76
C LYS A 79 -15.24 14.55 -6.63
N PRO A 80 -16.51 14.19 -6.84
CA PRO A 80 -16.88 13.07 -7.70
C PRO A 80 -16.68 13.40 -9.18
N PHE A 81 -16.59 14.68 -9.55
CA PHE A 81 -16.41 15.12 -10.93
C PHE A 81 -15.24 16.11 -11.03
N VAL A 82 -14.24 15.75 -11.83
CA VAL A 82 -13.13 16.60 -12.25
C VAL A 82 -13.18 16.66 -13.77
N SER A 83 -13.40 17.85 -14.33
CA SER A 83 -13.59 18.01 -15.78
C SER A 83 -12.29 18.11 -16.57
N HIS A 84 -11.19 18.48 -15.92
CA HIS A 84 -9.89 18.68 -16.55
C HIS A 84 -8.76 18.55 -15.54
N ILE A 85 -7.55 18.34 -16.05
CA ILE A 85 -6.30 18.37 -15.29
C ILE A 85 -5.70 19.77 -15.44
N PRO A 86 -5.20 20.41 -14.36
CA PRO A 86 -4.53 21.70 -14.45
C PRO A 86 -3.34 21.67 -15.42
N THR A 87 -3.08 22.74 -16.16
CA THR A 87 -2.00 22.77 -17.16
C THR A 87 -0.61 22.72 -16.53
N ASN A 88 -0.43 23.37 -15.38
CA ASN A 88 0.80 23.32 -14.61
C ASN A 88 0.72 22.19 -13.56
N HIS A 89 1.33 21.05 -13.87
CA HIS A 89 1.33 19.91 -12.97
C HIS A 89 2.57 19.03 -13.11
N VAL A 90 2.83 18.24 -12.06
CA VAL A 90 3.77 17.12 -12.08
C VAL A 90 2.97 15.83 -12.01
N LYS A 91 3.21 14.93 -12.96
CA LYS A 91 2.60 13.60 -13.01
C LYS A 91 3.60 12.55 -12.52
N MET A 92 3.17 11.70 -11.60
CA MET A 92 3.90 10.54 -11.14
C MET A 92 3.06 9.30 -11.36
N ASP A 93 3.60 8.36 -12.13
CA ASP A 93 2.89 7.14 -12.49
C ASP A 93 3.46 5.94 -11.74
N TYR A 94 2.56 5.07 -11.28
CA TYR A 94 2.86 3.90 -10.46
C TYR A 94 2.09 2.67 -10.94
N ASN A 95 2.72 1.51 -10.76
CA ASN A 95 2.08 0.20 -10.85
C ASN A 95 2.00 -0.40 -9.44
N ILE A 96 0.80 -0.72 -8.98
CA ILE A 96 0.56 -1.29 -7.65
C ILE A 96 0.21 -2.77 -7.82
N ASN A 97 1.03 -3.64 -7.25
CA ASN A 97 0.81 -5.09 -7.23
C ASN A 97 0.31 -5.51 -5.84
N TYR A 98 -0.73 -6.32 -5.81
CA TYR A 98 -1.35 -6.86 -4.59
C TYR A 98 -1.12 -8.37 -4.53
N TYR A 99 -0.70 -8.85 -3.36
CA TYR A 99 -0.37 -10.25 -3.13
C TYR A 99 -1.14 -10.79 -1.92
N THR A 100 -1.69 -11.99 -2.05
CA THR A 100 -2.36 -12.71 -0.94
C THR A 100 -1.89 -14.16 -0.90
N LEU A 101 -1.69 -14.72 0.29
CA LEU A 101 -1.25 -16.11 0.45
C LEU A 101 -2.38 -17.11 0.20
N ARG A 102 -3.64 -16.69 0.44
CA ARG A 102 -4.86 -17.47 0.24
C ARG A 102 -6.06 -16.54 0.04
N GLU A 103 -7.14 -17.07 -0.54
CA GLU A 103 -8.36 -16.31 -0.87
C GLU A 103 -8.97 -15.55 0.34
N LYS A 104 -8.83 -16.10 1.55
CA LYS A 104 -9.34 -15.52 2.80
C LYS A 104 -8.22 -15.03 3.73
N SER A 105 -7.06 -14.66 3.19
CA SER A 105 -6.00 -14.07 4.02
C SER A 105 -6.52 -12.77 4.66
N PRO A 106 -6.32 -12.58 5.98
CA PRO A 106 -6.74 -11.37 6.67
C PRO A 106 -5.96 -10.14 6.19
N ILE A 107 -4.75 -10.34 5.66
CA ILE A 107 -3.84 -9.30 5.23
C ILE A 107 -3.32 -9.56 3.81
N MET A 108 -3.00 -8.48 3.10
CA MET A 108 -2.36 -8.51 1.80
C MET A 108 -1.06 -7.70 1.84
N LEU A 109 -0.07 -8.17 1.08
CA LEU A 109 1.13 -7.41 0.78
C LEU A 109 0.87 -6.55 -0.45
N VAL A 110 1.30 -5.29 -0.41
CA VAL A 110 1.20 -4.35 -1.51
C VAL A 110 2.57 -3.77 -1.82
N ILE A 111 2.91 -3.79 -3.10
CA ILE A 111 4.17 -3.25 -3.61
C ILE A 111 3.84 -2.21 -4.68
N GLU A 112 4.28 -0.98 -4.46
CA GLU A 112 4.17 0.11 -5.43
C GLU A 112 5.50 0.27 -6.16
N LYS A 113 5.45 0.29 -7.49
CA LYS A 113 6.61 0.55 -8.36
C LYS A 113 6.37 1.77 -9.21
N ASN A 114 7.40 2.56 -9.47
CA ASN A 114 7.33 3.56 -10.53
C ASN A 114 7.44 2.90 -11.92
N TYR A 115 7.34 3.71 -12.98
CA TYR A 115 7.45 3.20 -14.36
C TYR A 115 8.84 2.72 -14.77
N ASP A 116 9.88 3.02 -13.99
CA ASP A 116 11.21 2.42 -14.14
C ASP A 116 11.31 1.04 -13.46
N ASN A 117 10.18 0.49 -12.98
CA ASN A 117 10.09 -0.73 -12.18
C ASN A 117 10.86 -0.68 -10.85
N LYS A 118 11.21 0.51 -10.36
CA LYS A 118 11.82 0.67 -9.03
C LYS A 118 10.73 0.57 -7.98
N ILE A 119 10.98 -0.24 -6.96
CA ILE A 119 10.10 -0.33 -5.78
C ILE A 119 10.17 1.02 -5.05
N CYS A 120 9.02 1.66 -4.89
CA CYS A 120 8.86 2.93 -4.21
C CYS A 120 8.24 2.76 -2.83
N ASP A 121 7.36 1.75 -2.66
CA ASP A 121 6.67 1.51 -1.40
C ASP A 121 6.34 0.02 -1.23
N VAL A 122 6.40 -0.46 0.01
CA VAL A 122 6.07 -1.83 0.41
C VAL A 122 5.38 -1.80 1.76
N TYR A 123 4.15 -2.29 1.80
CA TYR A 123 3.35 -2.28 3.01
C TYR A 123 2.31 -3.39 3.02
N PHE A 124 1.78 -3.66 4.20
CA PHE A 124 0.66 -4.55 4.39
C PHE A 124 -0.64 -3.78 4.61
N MET A 125 -1.77 -4.35 4.20
CA MET A 125 -3.10 -3.81 4.49
C MET A 125 -4.13 -4.92 4.69
N LEU A 126 -5.19 -4.66 5.48
CA LEU A 126 -6.27 -5.63 5.66
C LEU A 126 -7.03 -5.88 4.36
N HIS A 127 -7.41 -7.14 4.12
CA HIS A 127 -8.03 -7.55 2.85
C HIS A 127 -9.44 -6.97 2.64
N SER A 128 -10.23 -6.86 3.72
CA SER A 128 -11.69 -6.70 3.60
C SER A 128 -12.23 -5.28 3.78
N THR A 129 -11.44 -4.26 4.18
CA THR A 129 -11.98 -2.91 4.36
C THR A 129 -10.92 -1.82 4.38
N TYR A 130 -11.31 -0.59 4.02
CA TYR A 130 -10.60 0.64 4.43
C TYR A 130 -10.70 0.89 5.96
N ALA A 131 -11.09 -0.12 6.75
CA ALA A 131 -11.30 0.01 8.18
C ALA A 131 -9.95 0.15 8.89
N ALA A 132 -10.01 0.75 10.06
CA ALA A 132 -8.87 0.81 10.93
C ALA A 132 -8.49 -0.61 11.40
N TYR A 133 -7.20 -0.84 11.60
CA TYR A 133 -6.75 -2.00 12.36
C TYR A 133 -7.38 -1.93 13.75
N SER A 134 -8.18 -2.93 14.11
CA SER A 134 -8.67 -3.08 15.48
C SER A 134 -7.60 -3.73 16.35
N ASP A 135 -7.75 -3.63 17.68
CA ASP A 135 -6.87 -4.36 18.61
C ASP A 135 -6.91 -5.88 18.35
N ALA A 136 -8.06 -6.42 17.93
CA ALA A 136 -8.19 -7.83 17.58
C ALA A 136 -7.39 -8.19 16.32
N ASP A 137 -7.33 -7.29 15.33
CA ASP A 137 -6.52 -7.49 14.12
C ASP A 137 -5.02 -7.46 14.46
N ILE A 138 -4.58 -6.50 15.28
CA ILE A 138 -3.19 -6.38 15.70
C ILE A 138 -2.73 -7.66 16.43
N HIS A 139 -3.56 -8.23 17.29
CA HIS A 139 -3.20 -9.43 18.05
C HIS A 139 -3.54 -10.75 17.33
N ASN A 140 -4.00 -10.70 16.08
CA ASN A 140 -4.39 -11.89 15.34
C ASN A 140 -3.15 -12.72 14.93
N PRO A 141 -3.01 -13.98 15.39
CA PRO A 141 -1.86 -14.82 15.03
C PRO A 141 -1.77 -15.07 13.52
N PHE A 142 -2.89 -15.20 12.82
CA PHE A 142 -2.89 -15.43 11.37
C PHE A 142 -2.36 -14.24 10.57
N ILE A 143 -2.50 -13.01 11.08
CA ILE A 143 -1.90 -11.83 10.44
C ILE A 143 -0.37 -11.89 10.59
N LYS A 144 0.12 -12.25 11.78
CA LYS A 144 1.55 -12.36 12.05
C LYS A 144 2.20 -13.46 11.20
N ASP A 145 1.56 -14.61 11.11
CA ASP A 145 2.04 -15.75 10.31
C ASP A 145 2.07 -15.41 8.81
N ASP A 146 1.06 -14.70 8.30
CA ASP A 146 1.02 -14.25 6.91
C ASP A 146 2.12 -13.23 6.61
N ILE A 147 2.31 -12.24 7.49
CA ILE A 147 3.42 -11.28 7.39
C ILE A 147 4.75 -12.02 7.36
N GLN A 148 4.94 -12.98 8.26
CA GLN A 148 6.17 -13.76 8.33
C GLN A 148 6.43 -14.56 7.05
N THR A 149 5.40 -15.21 6.52
CA THR A 149 5.52 -15.97 5.27
C THR A 149 5.91 -15.05 4.10
N PHE A 150 5.33 -13.85 4.01
CA PHE A 150 5.75 -12.87 3.02
C PHE A 150 7.20 -12.43 3.20
N TYR A 151 7.68 -12.27 4.42
CA TYR A 151 9.10 -11.99 4.69
C TYR A 151 10.02 -13.05 4.11
N ASP A 152 9.71 -14.31 4.39
CA ASP A 152 10.52 -15.42 3.94
C ASP A 152 10.55 -15.49 2.40
N LEU A 153 9.41 -15.22 1.75
CA LEU A 153 9.32 -15.15 0.29
C LEU A 153 10.12 -13.98 -0.31
N MET A 154 10.17 -12.83 0.37
CA MET A 154 10.90 -11.65 -0.09
C MET A 154 12.43 -11.77 0.05
N GLN A 155 12.92 -12.71 0.86
CA GLN A 155 14.35 -12.94 1.11
C GLN A 155 14.97 -14.10 0.33
N GLN A 156 14.15 -14.98 -0.25
CA GLN A 156 14.57 -16.08 -1.14
C GLN A 156 14.89 -15.55 -2.54
#